data_AF-A0A9Q4KUU4-F1
#
_entry.id   AF-A0A9Q4KUU4-F1
#
_cell.length_a   1.000
_cell.length_b   1.000
_cell.length_c   1.000
_cell.angle_alpha   90.00
_cell.angle_beta   90.00
_cell.angle_gamma   90.00
#
_symmetry.space_group_name_H-M   'P 1'
#
loop_
_entity.id
_entity.type
_entity.pdbx_description
1 polymer ?
#
loop_
_entity_poly.entity_id
_entity_poly.type
_entity_poly.pdbx_seq_one_letter_code
_entity_poly.pdbx_strand_id
1 'polypeptide(L)'
;MQKTLKILIILLMIPVIFQPCMGFGDLNITSPINGKILEFDEKTNGYSFLVIGHAYGAPYSPSVYPSSSLLAKIDLINQNNASFIVLTGDNFRNADNTNIENFIGSFSSKINIPIFNSAGNHDLTNRSLYEKYFGITYYRFCYGSDYYIILDSEKNHGEIIGDQLEFLRNSLNEISGSDNVNNVFIFSHKLIWTVKNPEFQIVYNNLNSQGGYANSDNFISCLKPELVNISENKQIYLISGDIGRKQSYPIFYHKDDNITYIATGLGDTINDAILKFTVLQDGKVNVQPISLTGNDLSNIDTFGIEFWENHFLDISNTETISARILRIINNLYFKLGILFTICILGVFFIFIWRYRKL
;
A
#
# COMPACT_ATOMS: atom_id res chain seq x y z
N MET A 1 47.85 20.11 17.58
CA MET A 1 47.19 18.80 17.42
C MET A 1 45.68 19.06 17.28
N GLN A 2 45.01 18.39 16.34
CA GLN A 2 43.62 18.57 15.87
C GLN A 2 43.35 19.75 14.92
N LYS A 3 43.57 19.49 13.62
CA LYS A 3 42.88 20.15 12.51
C LYS A 3 41.55 19.43 12.31
N THR A 4 40.44 20.11 12.55
CA THR A 4 39.08 19.63 12.23
C THR A 4 38.84 19.82 10.73
N LEU A 5 38.88 18.72 9.98
CA LEU A 5 38.55 18.67 8.57
C LEU A 5 37.02 18.77 8.44
N LYS A 6 36.49 19.97 8.17
CA LYS A 6 35.10 20.14 7.74
C LYS A 6 35.01 19.71 6.28
N ILE A 7 34.56 18.49 6.04
CA ILE A 7 34.18 18.02 4.71
C ILE A 7 32.85 18.70 4.38
N LEU A 8 32.92 19.69 3.50
CA LEU A 8 31.76 20.35 2.91
C LEU A 8 31.23 19.39 1.82
N ILE A 9 30.22 18.57 2.15
CA ILE A 9 29.47 17.82 1.15
C ILE A 9 28.58 18.84 0.44
N ILE A 10 29.04 19.31 -0.72
CA ILE A 10 28.20 20.05 -1.66
C ILE A 10 27.25 19.02 -2.26
N LEU A 11 26.00 18.99 -1.77
CA LEU A 11 24.90 18.32 -2.46
C LEU A 11 24.66 19.09 -3.76
N LEU A 12 25.27 18.64 -4.84
CA LEU A 12 24.86 19.02 -6.18
C LEU A 12 23.45 18.43 -6.38
N MET A 13 22.43 19.27 -6.19
CA MET A 13 21.11 18.99 -6.75
C MET A 13 21.26 19.01 -8.26
N ILE A 14 21.52 17.84 -8.85
CA ILE A 14 21.37 17.64 -10.28
C ILE A 14 19.88 17.88 -10.54
N PRO A 15 19.49 18.90 -11.33
CA PRO A 15 18.11 19.01 -11.76
C PRO A 15 17.82 17.73 -12.54
N VAL A 16 16.89 16.92 -12.03
CA VAL A 16 16.33 15.80 -12.79
C VAL A 16 15.56 16.44 -13.93
N ILE A 17 16.25 16.64 -15.05
CA ILE A 17 15.64 17.05 -16.30
C ILE A 17 14.75 15.87 -16.69
N PHE A 18 13.43 16.08 -16.64
CA PHE A 18 12.45 15.12 -17.13
C PHE A 18 12.68 14.94 -18.64
N GLN A 19 13.50 13.96 -19.01
CA GLN A 19 13.59 13.52 -20.39
C GLN A 19 12.21 12.97 -20.79
N PRO A 20 11.71 13.32 -21.99
CA PRO A 20 10.59 12.60 -22.59
C PRO A 20 10.90 11.10 -22.54
N CYS A 21 9.91 10.25 -22.26
CA CYS A 21 10.08 8.81 -22.43
C CYS A 21 10.10 8.48 -23.94
N MET A 22 11.04 9.04 -24.69
CA MET A 22 11.23 8.83 -26.12
C MET A 22 12.60 8.19 -26.33
N GLY A 23 12.57 6.89 -26.60
CA GLY A 23 13.73 6.02 -26.69
C GLY A 23 13.63 4.91 -25.66
N PHE A 24 12.87 3.86 -25.96
CA PHE A 24 12.97 2.60 -25.22
C PHE A 24 14.33 1.98 -25.58
N GLY A 25 15.35 2.38 -24.83
CA GLY A 25 16.74 1.97 -25.00
C GLY A 25 17.65 2.75 -24.04
N ASP A 26 18.36 2.02 -23.18
CA ASP A 26 19.57 2.43 -22.46
C ASP A 26 19.49 3.35 -21.22
N LEU A 27 18.34 3.58 -20.60
CA LEU A 27 18.30 4.30 -19.31
C LEU A 27 18.08 3.37 -18.12
N ASN A 28 19.19 3.08 -17.43
CA ASN A 28 19.19 2.49 -16.09
C ASN A 28 18.42 3.37 -15.12
N ILE A 29 17.34 2.85 -14.53
CA ILE A 29 16.54 3.59 -13.54
C ILE A 29 17.05 3.24 -12.14
N THR A 30 17.54 4.24 -11.40
CA THR A 30 17.96 4.02 -10.01
C THR A 30 16.75 4.12 -9.08
N SER A 31 16.51 3.07 -8.30
CA SER A 31 15.48 3.04 -7.26
C SER A 31 15.75 4.10 -6.20
N PRO A 32 14.78 4.97 -5.89
CA PRO A 32 14.92 5.95 -4.81
C PRO A 32 14.97 5.32 -3.42
N ILE A 33 14.39 4.13 -3.24
CA ILE A 33 14.19 3.51 -1.92
C ILE A 33 15.40 2.71 -1.45
N ASN A 34 16.09 2.03 -2.36
CA ASN A 34 17.26 1.20 -2.01
C ASN A 34 18.47 1.38 -2.92
N GLY A 35 18.43 2.35 -3.85
CA GLY A 35 19.56 2.69 -4.72
C GLY A 35 19.92 1.63 -5.77
N LYS A 36 19.13 0.55 -5.89
CA LYS A 36 19.37 -0.49 -6.88
C LYS A 36 18.93 -0.06 -8.27
N ILE A 37 19.61 -0.60 -9.27
CA ILE A 37 19.36 -0.24 -10.66
C ILE A 37 18.35 -1.22 -11.24
N LEU A 38 17.29 -0.69 -11.84
CA LEU A 38 16.43 -1.41 -12.77
C LEU A 38 17.11 -1.37 -14.13
N GLU A 39 17.76 -2.48 -14.47
CA GLU A 39 18.40 -2.68 -15.75
C GLU A 39 17.36 -3.14 -16.77
N PHE A 40 17.42 -2.57 -17.98
CA PHE A 40 16.63 -3.03 -19.09
C PHE A 40 17.24 -4.30 -19.68
N ASP A 41 16.45 -5.37 -19.79
CA ASP A 41 16.88 -6.59 -20.46
C ASP A 41 16.02 -6.83 -21.70
N GLU A 42 16.58 -6.47 -22.87
CA GLU A 42 16.01 -6.69 -24.20
C GLU A 42 15.63 -8.16 -24.47
N LYS A 43 16.21 -9.13 -23.73
CA LYS A 43 15.99 -10.56 -23.94
C LYS A 43 14.84 -11.14 -23.12
N THR A 44 14.14 -10.32 -22.33
CA THR A 44 13.06 -10.83 -21.48
C THR A 44 11.78 -11.06 -22.29
N ASN A 45 11.32 -12.32 -22.35
CA ASN A 45 9.99 -12.69 -22.84
C ASN A 45 8.92 -12.31 -21.80
N GLY A 46 8.75 -11.01 -21.58
CA GLY A 46 7.94 -10.47 -20.48
C GLY A 46 8.71 -10.40 -19.15
N TYR A 47 8.09 -9.78 -18.15
CA TYR A 47 8.70 -9.55 -16.84
C TYR A 47 7.65 -9.62 -15.72
N SER A 48 8.10 -9.51 -14.47
CA SER A 48 7.17 -9.40 -13.35
C SER A 48 7.61 -8.35 -12.35
N PHE A 49 6.66 -7.79 -11.60
CA PHE A 49 6.93 -6.90 -10.49
C PHE A 49 6.00 -7.22 -9.32
N LEU A 50 6.42 -6.83 -8.12
CA LEU A 50 5.63 -7.01 -6.91
C LEU A 50 5.00 -5.69 -6.47
N VAL A 51 3.80 -5.76 -5.92
CA VAL A 51 3.13 -4.64 -5.28
C VAL A 51 2.83 -4.98 -3.82
N ILE A 52 3.21 -4.07 -2.92
CA ILE A 52 3.07 -4.22 -1.48
C ILE A 52 2.49 -2.92 -0.94
N GLY A 53 1.33 -2.99 -0.29
CA GLY A 53 0.74 -1.81 0.35
C GLY A 53 0.78 -1.88 1.86
N HIS A 54 0.74 -0.72 2.50
CA HIS A 54 0.68 -0.60 3.96
C HIS A 54 1.76 -1.42 4.66
N ALA A 55 3.01 -1.31 4.19
CA ALA A 55 4.08 -2.22 4.59
C ALA A 55 4.40 -2.19 6.10
N TYR A 56 4.00 -1.14 6.84
CA TYR A 56 4.14 -1.13 8.30
C TYR A 56 3.17 -2.08 9.02
N GLY A 57 2.12 -2.58 8.34
CA GLY A 57 1.16 -3.54 8.88
C GLY A 57 0.10 -2.91 9.79
N ALA A 58 -0.21 -3.60 10.89
CA ALA A 58 -1.33 -3.22 11.75
C ALA A 58 -1.13 -1.85 12.43
N PRO A 59 -2.06 -0.89 12.34
CA PRO A 59 -1.94 0.46 12.94
C PRO A 59 -1.88 0.44 14.47
N TYR A 60 -2.34 -0.63 15.12
CA TYR A 60 -2.39 -0.72 16.58
C TYR A 60 -1.12 -1.30 17.22
N SER A 61 -0.18 -1.79 16.41
CA SER A 61 1.13 -2.23 16.91
C SER A 61 1.97 -1.01 17.29
N PRO A 62 2.73 -0.99 18.40
CA PRO A 62 3.70 0.06 18.67
C PRO A 62 5.02 -0.14 17.89
N SER A 63 5.10 -1.18 17.03
CA SER A 63 6.30 -1.52 16.28
C SER A 63 6.75 -0.38 15.35
N VAL A 64 8.03 -0.06 15.42
CA VAL A 64 8.75 0.82 14.48
C VAL A 64 9.29 0.06 13.25
N TYR A 65 9.05 -1.25 13.19
CA TYR A 65 9.41 -2.11 12.07
C TYR A 65 8.23 -2.32 11.13
N PRO A 66 8.50 -2.67 9.86
CA PRO A 66 7.50 -3.20 8.94
C PRO A 66 6.74 -4.41 9.49
N SER A 67 5.65 -4.78 8.83
CA SER A 67 4.80 -5.88 9.27
C SER A 67 5.60 -7.17 9.46
N SER A 68 5.22 -7.94 10.46
CA SER A 68 5.90 -9.20 10.80
C SER A 68 5.76 -10.23 9.68
N SER A 69 4.60 -10.27 9.03
CA SER A 69 4.31 -11.11 7.86
C SER A 69 5.23 -10.77 6.68
N LEU A 70 5.51 -9.49 6.45
CA LEU A 70 6.41 -9.02 5.41
C LEU A 70 7.87 -9.38 5.72
N LEU A 71 8.34 -9.06 6.92
CA LEU A 71 9.72 -9.34 7.34
C LEU A 71 10.04 -10.83 7.34
N ALA A 72 9.07 -11.68 7.67
CA ALA A 72 9.22 -13.14 7.63
C ALA A 72 9.37 -13.71 6.21
N LYS A 73 9.10 -12.92 5.16
CA LYS A 73 9.04 -13.37 3.75
C LYS A 73 10.04 -12.65 2.84
N ILE A 74 11.08 -12.03 3.39
CA ILE A 74 12.15 -11.39 2.61
C ILE A 74 12.80 -12.39 1.63
N ASP A 75 13.11 -13.61 2.07
CA ASP A 75 13.71 -14.62 1.19
C ASP A 75 12.77 -15.02 0.05
N LEU A 76 11.48 -15.17 0.35
CA LEU A 76 10.45 -15.45 -0.67
C LEU A 76 10.37 -14.34 -1.70
N ILE A 77 10.43 -13.08 -1.27
CA ILE A 77 10.42 -11.91 -2.16
C ILE A 77 11.65 -11.92 -3.07
N ASN A 78 12.83 -12.15 -2.49
CA ASN A 78 14.09 -12.20 -3.23
C ASN A 78 14.17 -13.37 -4.22
N GLN A 79 13.46 -14.47 -3.96
CA GLN A 79 13.40 -15.65 -4.83
C GLN A 79 12.25 -15.59 -5.85
N ASN A 80 11.45 -14.51 -5.86
CA ASN A 80 10.26 -14.43 -6.70
C ASN A 80 10.56 -14.18 -8.20
N ASN A 81 11.81 -13.87 -8.57
CA ASN A 81 12.22 -13.49 -9.93
C ASN A 81 11.45 -12.26 -10.48
N ALA A 82 11.05 -11.35 -9.59
CA ALA A 82 10.50 -10.05 -9.99
C ALA A 82 11.63 -9.09 -10.37
N SER A 83 11.39 -8.19 -11.31
CA SER A 83 12.34 -7.18 -11.77
C SER A 83 12.41 -5.99 -10.82
N PHE A 84 11.30 -5.64 -10.17
CA PHE A 84 11.22 -4.55 -9.18
C PHE A 84 10.01 -4.73 -8.24
N ILE A 85 9.94 -3.87 -7.22
CA ILE A 85 8.81 -3.73 -6.30
C ILE A 85 8.26 -2.31 -6.40
N VAL A 86 6.94 -2.16 -6.34
CA VAL A 86 6.28 -0.86 -6.11
C VAL A 86 5.51 -0.93 -4.79
N LEU A 87 5.89 -0.08 -3.85
CA LEU A 87 5.18 0.12 -2.60
C LEU A 87 4.03 1.10 -2.83
N THR A 88 2.84 0.83 -2.28
CA THR A 88 1.68 1.74 -2.34
C THR A 88 1.52 2.55 -1.05
N GLY A 89 2.63 2.91 -0.43
CA GLY A 89 2.69 3.86 0.67
C GLY A 89 2.42 3.25 2.05
N ASP A 90 2.62 4.09 3.07
CA ASP A 90 2.53 3.73 4.48
C ASP A 90 3.49 2.58 4.83
N ASN A 91 4.77 2.83 4.56
CA ASN A 91 5.84 1.85 4.72
C ASN A 91 6.38 1.79 6.14
N PHE A 92 6.20 2.89 6.87
CA PHE A 92 6.54 3.07 8.27
C PHE A 92 5.55 4.05 8.90
N ARG A 93 5.49 4.12 10.23
CA ARG A 93 4.43 4.86 10.94
C ARG A 93 4.57 6.37 10.89
N ASN A 94 5.79 6.85 10.95
CA ASN A 94 6.08 8.28 10.95
C ASN A 94 7.39 8.49 10.20
N ALA A 95 7.49 9.59 9.48
CA ALA A 95 8.73 10.04 8.85
C ALA A 95 9.64 10.68 9.91
N ASP A 96 10.23 9.82 10.73
CA ASP A 96 11.31 10.15 11.65
C ASP A 96 12.48 9.20 11.42
N ASN A 97 13.68 9.57 11.93
CA ASN A 97 14.87 8.76 11.70
C ASN A 97 14.71 7.32 12.21
N THR A 98 14.06 7.12 13.37
CA THR A 98 13.90 5.79 13.96
C THR A 98 13.09 4.88 13.03
N ASN A 99 11.95 5.34 12.55
CA ASN A 99 11.07 4.56 11.68
C ASN A 99 11.69 4.34 10.29
N ILE A 100 12.31 5.37 9.71
CA ILE A 100 12.96 5.29 8.39
C ILE A 100 14.17 4.35 8.44
N GLU A 101 15.07 4.50 9.43
CA GLU A 101 16.25 3.64 9.56
C GLU A 101 15.85 2.19 9.85
N ASN A 102 14.79 1.94 10.62
CA ASN A 102 14.28 0.58 10.83
C ASN A 102 13.67 0.01 9.55
N PHE A 103 12.90 0.77 8.78
CA PHE A 103 12.41 0.33 7.46
C PHE A 103 13.59 -0.02 6.53
N ILE A 104 14.62 0.82 6.46
CA ILE A 104 15.79 0.58 5.62
C ILE A 104 16.56 -0.67 6.08
N GLY A 105 16.95 -0.72 7.35
CA GLY A 105 17.80 -1.77 7.91
C GLY A 105 17.11 -3.13 8.04
N SER A 106 15.79 -3.15 8.24
CA SER A 106 15.04 -4.40 8.41
C SER A 106 14.47 -4.95 7.12
N PHE A 107 14.14 -4.10 6.14
CA PHE A 107 13.46 -4.47 4.90
C PHE A 107 14.20 -3.99 3.65
N SER A 108 14.21 -2.69 3.33
CA SER A 108 14.55 -2.24 1.96
C SER A 108 15.99 -2.56 1.53
N SER A 109 16.95 -2.55 2.46
CA SER A 109 18.35 -2.92 2.21
C SER A 109 18.55 -4.43 1.99
N LYS A 110 17.62 -5.27 2.43
CA LYS A 110 17.67 -6.73 2.29
C LYS A 110 16.98 -7.25 1.03
N ILE A 111 16.22 -6.39 0.36
CA ILE A 111 15.59 -6.73 -0.93
C ILE A 111 16.63 -6.64 -2.03
N ASN A 112 16.66 -7.65 -2.91
CA ASN A 112 17.67 -7.78 -3.94
C ASN A 112 17.42 -6.95 -5.19
N ILE A 113 16.19 -6.49 -5.38
CA ILE A 113 15.71 -5.79 -6.58
C ILE A 113 15.32 -4.33 -6.26
N PRO A 114 15.26 -3.44 -7.26
CA PRO A 114 14.84 -2.05 -7.09
C PRO A 114 13.44 -1.91 -6.49
N ILE A 115 13.28 -0.88 -5.64
CA ILE A 115 12.00 -0.56 -4.97
C ILE A 115 11.56 0.87 -5.32
N PHE A 116 10.32 1.03 -5.73
CA PHE A 116 9.66 2.32 -5.97
C PHE A 116 8.54 2.52 -4.94
N ASN A 117 8.07 3.75 -4.74
CA ASN A 117 7.03 4.01 -3.75
C ASN A 117 6.08 5.13 -4.18
N SER A 118 4.77 4.87 -4.12
CA SER A 118 3.76 5.92 -4.04
C SER A 118 3.51 6.24 -2.57
N ALA A 119 4.06 7.35 -2.09
CA ALA A 119 4.09 7.67 -0.68
C ALA A 119 2.70 7.87 -0.06
N GLY A 120 2.51 7.31 1.14
CA GLY A 120 1.30 7.44 1.94
C GLY A 120 1.36 8.52 3.01
N ASN A 121 0.26 8.75 3.71
CA ASN A 121 0.18 9.83 4.71
C ASN A 121 1.18 9.62 5.85
N HIS A 122 1.45 8.38 6.25
CA HIS A 122 2.43 8.09 7.30
C HIS A 122 3.87 8.34 6.82
N ASP A 123 4.15 8.04 5.55
CA ASP A 123 5.44 8.30 4.91
C ASP A 123 5.75 9.81 4.85
N LEU A 124 4.71 10.67 4.82
CA LEU A 124 4.83 12.10 4.56
C LEU A 124 4.49 13.01 5.76
N THR A 125 4.37 12.43 6.95
CA THR A 125 4.25 13.19 8.23
C THR A 125 5.39 14.20 8.43
N ASN A 126 6.55 13.96 7.82
CA ASN A 126 7.64 14.93 7.63
C ASN A 126 8.20 14.79 6.20
N ARG A 127 7.54 15.44 5.25
CA ARG A 127 7.89 15.42 3.83
C ARG A 127 9.35 15.76 3.54
N SER A 128 9.91 16.80 4.18
CA SER A 128 11.31 17.17 3.93
C SER A 128 12.29 16.09 4.36
N LEU A 129 12.00 15.35 5.43
CA LEU A 129 12.82 14.20 5.82
C LEU A 129 12.64 13.03 4.85
N TYR A 130 11.40 12.73 4.44
CA TYR A 130 11.12 11.72 3.42
C TYR A 130 11.91 12.00 2.13
N GLU A 131 11.80 13.21 1.59
CA GLU A 131 12.45 13.60 0.34
C GLU A 131 13.98 13.62 0.47
N LYS A 132 14.51 13.86 1.66
CA LYS A 132 15.95 13.74 1.92
C LYS A 132 16.44 12.29 1.82
N TYR A 133 15.65 11.31 2.24
CA TYR A 133 16.01 9.89 2.15
C TYR A 133 15.69 9.28 0.79
N PHE A 134 14.54 9.64 0.21
CA PHE A 134 13.93 8.91 -0.91
C PHE A 134 13.62 9.78 -2.13
N GLY A 135 13.91 11.08 -2.10
CA GLY A 135 13.68 11.97 -3.23
C GLY A 135 12.20 12.34 -3.46
N ILE A 136 11.90 12.77 -4.69
CA ILE A 136 10.58 13.31 -5.07
C ILE A 136 9.46 12.27 -4.96
N THR A 137 8.24 12.75 -4.72
CA THR A 137 7.08 11.90 -4.36
C THR A 137 6.12 11.57 -5.49
N TYR A 138 6.22 12.27 -6.62
CA TYR A 138 5.53 11.91 -7.86
C TYR A 138 6.52 11.95 -9.02
N TYR A 139 6.46 10.92 -9.85
CA TYR A 139 7.40 10.70 -10.94
C TYR A 139 6.86 9.63 -11.87
N ARG A 140 7.55 9.42 -12.98
CA ARG A 140 7.20 8.39 -13.96
C ARG A 140 8.44 7.72 -14.50
N PHE A 141 8.29 6.50 -14.96
CA PHE A 141 9.32 5.78 -15.67
C PHE A 141 8.68 4.80 -16.65
N CYS A 142 9.50 4.25 -17.54
CA CYS A 142 9.09 3.27 -18.53
C CYS A 142 9.92 2.01 -18.36
N TYR A 143 9.32 0.85 -18.56
CA TYR A 143 10.02 -0.43 -18.52
C TYR A 143 9.34 -1.41 -19.47
N GLY A 144 10.11 -2.02 -20.37
CA GLY A 144 9.52 -2.79 -21.48
C GLY A 144 8.69 -1.88 -22.38
N SER A 145 7.48 -2.32 -22.72
CA SER A 145 6.48 -1.53 -23.46
C SER A 145 5.45 -0.88 -22.54
N ASP A 146 5.80 -0.60 -21.29
CA ASP A 146 4.84 -0.20 -20.27
C ASP A 146 5.23 1.09 -19.57
N TYR A 147 4.20 1.84 -19.17
CA TYR A 147 4.30 3.16 -18.60
C TYR A 147 3.92 3.14 -17.12
N TYR A 148 4.79 3.66 -16.26
CA TYR A 148 4.59 3.69 -14.81
C TYR A 148 4.48 5.13 -14.32
N ILE A 149 3.36 5.47 -13.69
CA ILE A 149 3.09 6.78 -13.11
C ILE A 149 2.90 6.62 -11.61
N ILE A 150 3.76 7.27 -10.83
CA ILE A 150 3.67 7.32 -9.37
C ILE A 150 3.12 8.69 -8.99
N LEU A 151 1.97 8.70 -8.34
CA LEU A 151 1.31 9.90 -7.83
C LEU A 151 1.57 10.06 -6.34
N ASP A 152 1.64 11.32 -5.90
CA ASP A 152 1.58 11.77 -4.53
C ASP A 152 0.15 12.21 -4.22
N SER A 153 -0.66 11.27 -3.74
CA SER A 153 -2.03 11.55 -3.35
C SER A 153 -2.16 12.25 -1.99
N GLU A 154 -1.06 12.54 -1.29
CA GLU A 154 -1.08 13.28 -0.03
C GLU A 154 -0.95 14.79 -0.24
N LYS A 155 -0.34 15.23 -1.36
CA LYS A 155 -0.09 16.66 -1.64
C LYS A 155 -1.33 17.55 -1.53
N ASN A 156 -2.50 17.06 -1.96
CA ASN A 156 -3.79 17.76 -1.83
C ASN A 156 -4.90 16.82 -1.37
N HIS A 157 -4.63 15.98 -0.37
CA HIS A 157 -5.67 15.14 0.26
C HIS A 157 -6.44 14.25 -0.74
N GLY A 158 -5.77 13.70 -1.73
CA GLY A 158 -6.36 12.84 -2.77
C GLY A 158 -6.78 13.58 -4.05
N GLU A 159 -6.73 14.91 -4.08
CA GLU A 159 -6.98 15.67 -5.31
C GLU A 159 -5.69 15.77 -6.17
N ILE A 160 -5.83 15.45 -7.46
CA ILE A 160 -4.77 15.63 -8.44
C ILE A 160 -5.03 16.95 -9.16
N ILE A 161 -4.35 18.00 -8.70
CA ILE A 161 -4.50 19.39 -9.13
C ILE A 161 -3.12 20.09 -9.25
N GLY A 162 -3.11 21.28 -9.86
CA GLY A 162 -1.91 22.10 -10.03
C GLY A 162 -0.79 21.38 -10.81
N ASP A 163 0.45 21.56 -10.38
CA ASP A 163 1.63 20.98 -11.05
C ASP A 163 1.55 19.46 -11.24
N GLN A 164 0.93 18.75 -10.30
CA GLN A 164 0.79 17.29 -10.41
C GLN A 164 -0.25 16.89 -11.47
N LEU A 165 -1.31 17.69 -11.66
CA LEU A 165 -2.26 17.47 -12.75
C LEU A 165 -1.63 17.77 -14.11
N GLU A 166 -0.82 18.81 -14.20
CA GLU A 166 -0.06 19.11 -15.42
C GLU A 166 0.93 17.98 -15.74
N PHE A 167 1.67 17.50 -14.74
CA PHE A 167 2.53 16.32 -14.86
C PHE A 167 1.77 15.08 -15.36
N LEU A 168 0.60 14.79 -14.79
CA LEU A 168 -0.22 13.65 -15.21
C LEU A 168 -0.67 13.82 -16.67
N ARG A 169 -1.20 14.98 -17.04
CA ARG A 169 -1.65 15.26 -18.42
C ARG A 169 -0.53 15.16 -19.43
N ASN A 170 0.66 15.69 -19.11
CA ASN A 170 1.83 15.54 -19.97
C ASN A 170 2.20 14.06 -20.15
N SER A 171 2.08 13.25 -19.08
CA SER A 171 2.28 11.80 -19.17
C SER A 171 1.24 11.11 -20.04
N LEU A 172 -0.04 11.44 -19.88
CA LEU A 172 -1.12 10.86 -20.70
C LEU A 172 -1.02 11.26 -22.17
N ASN A 173 -0.55 12.48 -22.46
CA ASN A 173 -0.29 12.93 -23.82
C ASN A 173 0.85 12.14 -24.48
N GLU A 174 1.94 11.88 -23.76
CA GLU A 174 3.04 11.04 -24.25
C GLU A 174 2.59 9.60 -24.51
N ILE A 175 1.75 9.05 -23.62
CA ILE A 175 1.17 7.72 -23.79
C ILE A 175 0.26 7.68 -25.04
N SER A 176 -0.60 8.69 -25.22
CA SER A 176 -1.51 8.78 -26.36
C SER A 176 -0.77 8.82 -27.70
N GLY A 177 0.37 9.53 -27.74
CA GLY A 177 1.20 9.65 -28.94
C GLY A 177 2.10 8.47 -29.23
N SER A 178 2.06 7.40 -28.41
CA SER A 178 2.98 6.26 -28.50
C SER A 178 2.24 4.95 -28.79
N ASP A 179 2.47 4.41 -29.98
CA ASP A 179 1.96 3.07 -30.35
C ASP A 179 2.64 1.94 -29.58
N ASN A 180 3.84 2.18 -29.05
CA ASN A 180 4.68 1.17 -28.39
C ASN A 180 4.36 0.95 -26.90
N VAL A 181 3.46 1.76 -26.32
CA VAL A 181 2.97 1.55 -24.95
C VAL A 181 1.79 0.58 -24.99
N ASN A 182 1.83 -0.49 -24.19
CA ASN A 182 0.74 -1.45 -24.07
C ASN A 182 -0.08 -1.23 -22.80
N ASN A 183 0.62 -1.12 -21.66
CA ASN A 183 0.01 -0.96 -20.36
C ASN A 183 0.42 0.36 -19.68
N VAL A 184 -0.51 0.94 -18.93
CA VAL A 184 -0.32 2.12 -18.10
C VAL A 184 -0.63 1.75 -16.66
N PHE A 185 0.38 1.76 -15.80
CA PHE A 185 0.25 1.51 -14.37
C PHE A 185 0.33 2.82 -13.60
N ILE A 186 -0.75 3.18 -12.90
CA ILE A 186 -0.87 4.42 -12.13
C ILE A 186 -0.99 4.04 -10.65
N PHE A 187 -0.05 4.49 -9.84
CA PHE A 187 0.01 4.20 -8.42
C PHE A 187 -0.32 5.42 -7.58
N SER A 188 -1.15 5.24 -6.57
CA SER A 188 -1.46 6.26 -5.56
C SER A 188 -1.66 5.58 -4.20
N HIS A 189 -1.18 6.14 -3.09
CA HIS A 189 -1.48 5.56 -1.78
C HIS A 189 -3.00 5.57 -1.50
N LYS A 190 -3.59 6.76 -1.49
CA LYS A 190 -5.04 6.95 -1.41
C LYS A 190 -5.76 6.33 -2.61
N LEU A 191 -6.90 5.69 -2.35
CA LEU A 191 -7.79 5.11 -3.37
C LEU A 191 -8.63 6.22 -4.01
N ILE A 192 -8.01 7.15 -4.73
CA ILE A 192 -8.65 8.36 -5.28
C ILE A 192 -9.87 8.06 -6.16
N TRP A 193 -9.91 6.88 -6.78
CA TRP A 193 -10.97 6.39 -7.65
C TRP A 193 -12.25 5.95 -6.91
N THR A 194 -12.20 5.85 -5.57
CA THR A 194 -13.36 5.51 -4.73
C THR A 194 -14.15 6.73 -4.27
N VAL A 195 -13.55 7.92 -4.28
CA VAL A 195 -14.14 9.14 -3.69
C VAL A 195 -15.31 9.62 -4.53
N LYS A 196 -16.48 9.77 -3.89
CA LYS A 196 -17.76 10.11 -4.56
C LYS A 196 -18.08 9.22 -5.77
N ASN A 197 -17.58 7.98 -5.78
CA ASN A 197 -17.91 7.00 -6.80
C ASN A 197 -18.86 5.94 -6.21
N PRO A 198 -20.16 5.96 -6.56
CA PRO A 198 -21.13 5.01 -6.02
C PRO A 198 -20.76 3.54 -6.27
N GLU A 199 -20.07 3.26 -7.37
CA GLU A 199 -19.61 1.92 -7.75
C GLU A 199 -18.66 1.31 -6.71
N PHE A 200 -17.79 2.13 -6.12
CA PHE A 200 -16.80 1.69 -5.14
C PHE A 200 -17.15 2.16 -3.71
N GLN A 201 -18.42 2.46 -3.46
CA GLN A 201 -18.85 2.96 -2.14
C GLN A 201 -18.54 1.96 -1.03
N ILE A 202 -18.65 0.64 -1.29
CA ILE A 202 -18.30 -0.39 -0.32
C ILE A 202 -16.81 -0.34 0.04
N VAL A 203 -15.93 -0.07 -0.93
CA VAL A 203 -14.49 0.07 -0.71
C VAL A 203 -14.20 1.35 0.05
N TYR A 204 -14.79 2.47 -0.38
CA TYR A 204 -14.63 3.79 0.29
C TYR A 204 -15.06 3.75 1.77
N ASN A 205 -16.14 3.03 2.08
CA ASN A 205 -16.63 2.88 3.45
C ASN A 205 -15.71 2.02 4.33
N ASN A 206 -14.90 1.18 3.71
CA ASN A 206 -13.99 0.24 4.36
C ASN A 206 -12.53 0.56 4.00
N LEU A 207 -12.18 1.84 3.88
CA LEU A 207 -10.79 2.30 3.83
C LEU A 207 -10.13 2.19 5.21
N ASN A 208 -8.81 2.21 5.24
CA ASN A 208 -8.05 2.30 6.49
C ASN A 208 -8.33 3.58 7.28
N SER A 209 -8.55 4.69 6.56
CA SER A 209 -9.01 5.96 7.11
C SER A 209 -9.66 6.79 6.00
N GLN A 210 -10.93 7.15 6.16
CA GLN A 210 -11.55 8.18 5.31
C GLN A 210 -11.03 9.58 5.66
N GLY A 211 -10.50 9.75 6.89
CA GLY A 211 -9.83 10.97 7.29
C GLY A 211 -8.59 11.22 6.43
N GLY A 212 -8.49 12.43 5.87
CA GLY A 212 -7.41 12.81 4.97
C GLY A 212 -7.78 12.77 3.48
N TYR A 213 -8.97 12.29 3.11
CA TYR A 213 -9.51 12.43 1.76
C TYR A 213 -10.29 13.74 1.65
N ALA A 214 -10.05 14.49 0.59
CA ALA A 214 -10.86 15.64 0.19
C ALA A 214 -12.24 15.15 -0.22
N ASN A 215 -13.28 15.88 0.19
CA ASN A 215 -14.64 15.60 -0.24
C ASN A 215 -14.91 16.18 -1.64
N SER A 216 -14.17 15.71 -2.65
CA SER A 216 -14.28 16.17 -4.04
C SER A 216 -14.50 15.02 -5.01
N ASP A 217 -15.06 15.32 -6.17
CA ASP A 217 -15.23 14.35 -7.27
C ASP A 217 -14.07 14.44 -8.27
N ASN A 218 -12.93 15.04 -7.90
CA ASN A 218 -11.81 15.36 -8.80
C ASN A 218 -11.40 14.19 -9.69
N PHE A 219 -11.32 12.97 -9.17
CA PHE A 219 -11.04 11.80 -10.00
C PHE A 219 -12.13 11.56 -11.05
N ILE A 220 -13.40 11.52 -10.65
CA ILE A 220 -14.53 11.21 -11.53
C ILE A 220 -14.76 12.31 -12.58
N SER A 221 -14.69 13.57 -12.16
CA SER A 221 -15.01 14.71 -13.02
C SER A 221 -13.85 15.10 -13.93
N CYS A 222 -12.60 14.89 -13.52
CA CYS A 222 -11.44 15.33 -14.27
C CYS A 222 -10.59 14.18 -14.84
N LEU A 223 -10.25 13.17 -14.03
CA LEU A 223 -9.28 12.14 -14.44
C LEU A 223 -9.94 10.97 -15.19
N LYS A 224 -11.08 10.46 -14.71
CA LYS A 224 -11.75 9.29 -15.30
C LYS A 224 -12.04 9.47 -16.80
N PRO A 225 -12.54 10.62 -17.29
CA PRO A 225 -12.78 10.81 -18.72
C PRO A 225 -11.50 10.74 -19.56
N GLU A 226 -10.39 11.34 -19.08
CA GLU A 226 -9.10 11.29 -19.76
C GLU A 226 -8.58 9.84 -19.81
N LEU A 227 -8.71 9.08 -18.72
CA LEU A 227 -8.30 7.67 -18.66
C LEU A 227 -9.17 6.77 -19.55
N VAL A 228 -10.48 7.01 -19.62
CA VAL A 228 -11.38 6.27 -20.53
C VAL A 228 -10.97 6.46 -21.99
N ASN A 229 -10.58 7.67 -22.39
CA ASN A 229 -10.10 7.91 -23.75
C ASN A 229 -8.79 7.14 -24.04
N ILE A 230 -7.86 7.09 -23.09
CA ILE A 230 -6.62 6.29 -23.22
C ILE A 230 -6.94 4.79 -23.28
N SER A 231 -7.94 4.35 -22.52
CA SER A 231 -8.26 2.94 -22.37
C SER A 231 -8.86 2.32 -23.63
N GLU A 232 -9.26 3.12 -24.62
CA GLU A 232 -9.70 2.62 -25.94
C GLU A 232 -8.60 1.80 -26.64
N ASN A 233 -7.32 2.13 -26.42
CA ASN A 233 -6.19 1.51 -27.10
C ASN A 233 -5.16 0.88 -26.15
N LYS A 234 -5.22 1.20 -24.85
CA LYS A 234 -4.21 0.83 -23.85
C LYS A 234 -4.89 0.18 -22.64
N GLN A 235 -4.22 -0.74 -21.96
CA GLN A 235 -4.72 -1.24 -20.68
C GLN A 235 -4.28 -0.30 -19.55
N ILE A 236 -5.19 0.04 -18.63
CA ILE A 236 -4.91 0.93 -17.51
C ILE A 236 -5.09 0.17 -16.19
N TYR A 237 -4.14 0.33 -15.28
CA TYR A 237 -4.16 -0.25 -13.94
C TYR A 237 -4.02 0.87 -12.91
N LEU A 238 -5.07 1.09 -12.12
CA LEU A 238 -5.08 2.02 -10.99
C LEU A 238 -4.82 1.22 -9.72
N ILE A 239 -3.64 1.40 -9.10
CA ILE A 239 -3.15 0.54 -8.03
C ILE A 239 -2.94 1.37 -6.76
N SER A 240 -3.60 0.98 -5.67
CA SER A 240 -3.64 1.76 -4.44
C SER A 240 -3.39 0.97 -3.16
N GLY A 241 -3.16 1.70 -2.05
CA GLY A 241 -2.63 1.13 -0.81
C GLY A 241 -3.56 1.11 0.39
N ASP A 242 -4.26 2.21 0.68
CA ASP A 242 -4.92 2.58 1.95
C ASP A 242 -6.09 1.65 2.42
N ILE A 243 -5.84 0.35 2.46
CA ILE A 243 -6.64 -0.78 2.95
C ILE A 243 -5.74 -1.75 3.75
N GLY A 244 -6.28 -2.89 4.23
CA GLY A 244 -5.57 -3.88 5.03
C GLY A 244 -5.72 -3.79 6.56
N ARG A 245 -6.34 -2.75 7.12
CA ARG A 245 -6.68 -2.67 8.56
C ARG A 245 -7.87 -3.57 8.93
N LYS A 246 -8.17 -3.71 10.23
CA LYS A 246 -9.31 -4.50 10.76
C LYS A 246 -10.66 -4.26 10.06
N GLN A 247 -10.89 -3.04 9.58
CA GLN A 247 -12.13 -2.63 8.92
C GLN A 247 -12.09 -2.78 7.39
N SER A 248 -11.04 -3.38 6.85
CA SER A 248 -10.80 -3.52 5.42
C SER A 248 -10.20 -4.90 5.11
N TYR A 249 -10.30 -5.35 3.86
CA TYR A 249 -9.68 -6.59 3.41
C TYR A 249 -8.33 -6.25 2.76
N PRO A 250 -7.29 -7.11 2.85
CA PRO A 250 -5.96 -6.79 2.33
C PRO A 250 -5.85 -6.74 0.80
N ILE A 251 -6.90 -7.11 0.07
CA ILE A 251 -6.92 -7.17 -1.40
C ILE A 251 -8.29 -6.68 -1.91
N PHE A 252 -8.26 -5.81 -2.92
CA PHE A 252 -9.39 -5.48 -3.79
C PHE A 252 -8.96 -5.58 -5.25
N TYR A 253 -9.83 -6.10 -6.10
CA TYR A 253 -9.62 -6.17 -7.54
C TYR A 253 -10.93 -6.05 -8.30
N HIS A 254 -11.02 -5.09 -9.21
CA HIS A 254 -12.16 -4.91 -10.08
C HIS A 254 -11.70 -4.50 -11.47
N LYS A 255 -12.21 -5.15 -12.51
CA LYS A 255 -11.91 -4.84 -13.90
C LYS A 255 -13.16 -4.33 -14.60
N ASP A 256 -13.08 -3.11 -15.10
CA ASP A 256 -14.10 -2.41 -15.88
C ASP A 256 -13.53 -2.16 -17.28
N ASP A 257 -13.86 -3.05 -18.22
CA ASP A 257 -13.28 -3.13 -19.57
C ASP A 257 -11.74 -3.08 -19.56
N ASN A 258 -11.14 -1.98 -20.03
CA ASN A 258 -9.70 -1.77 -20.14
C ASN A 258 -9.10 -1.01 -18.94
N ILE A 259 -9.90 -0.71 -17.91
CA ILE A 259 -9.44 -0.07 -16.66
C ILE A 259 -9.59 -1.06 -15.51
N THR A 260 -8.49 -1.37 -14.85
CA THR A 260 -8.46 -2.27 -13.69
C THR A 260 -8.13 -1.48 -12.43
N TYR A 261 -9.00 -1.58 -11.42
CA TYR A 261 -8.85 -0.97 -10.11
C TYR A 261 -8.37 -2.01 -9.11
N ILE A 262 -7.25 -1.74 -8.46
CA ILE A 262 -6.58 -2.67 -7.58
C ILE A 262 -6.21 -1.93 -6.30
N ALA A 263 -6.44 -2.57 -5.16
CA ALA A 263 -5.84 -2.10 -3.92
C ALA A 263 -5.27 -3.27 -3.12
N THR A 264 -4.20 -3.00 -2.40
CA THR A 264 -3.54 -3.98 -1.53
C THR A 264 -2.99 -3.29 -0.30
N GLY A 265 -3.05 -3.96 0.85
CA GLY A 265 -2.50 -3.44 2.10
C GLY A 265 -2.31 -4.52 3.15
N LEU A 266 -1.18 -4.50 3.85
CA LEU A 266 -0.88 -5.45 4.93
C LEU A 266 -1.50 -5.00 6.25
N GLY A 267 -1.98 -5.97 7.03
CA GLY A 267 -2.68 -5.73 8.29
C GLY A 267 -2.13 -6.47 9.49
N ASP A 268 -1.02 -7.21 9.34
CA ASP A 268 -0.60 -8.28 10.25
C ASP A 268 -1.72 -9.29 10.52
N THR A 269 -2.45 -9.66 9.47
CA THR A 269 -3.56 -10.64 9.52
C THR A 269 -3.16 -11.95 8.85
N ILE A 270 -3.96 -13.00 9.06
CA ILE A 270 -3.74 -14.29 8.38
C ILE A 270 -3.96 -14.19 6.86
N ASN A 271 -4.58 -13.11 6.39
CA ASN A 271 -4.85 -12.86 4.97
C ASN A 271 -3.82 -11.93 4.32
N ASP A 272 -2.76 -11.56 5.04
CA ASP A 272 -1.70 -10.70 4.51
C ASP A 272 -1.09 -11.32 3.23
N ALA A 273 -1.11 -10.53 2.17
CA ALA A 273 -0.69 -10.94 0.84
C ALA A 273 -0.05 -9.77 0.11
N ILE A 274 0.88 -10.09 -0.79
CA ILE A 274 1.42 -9.17 -1.79
C ILE A 274 0.88 -9.55 -3.17
N LEU A 275 0.92 -8.63 -4.13
CA LEU A 275 0.47 -8.92 -5.48
C LEU A 275 1.66 -9.06 -6.42
N LYS A 276 1.70 -10.14 -7.21
CA LYS A 276 2.63 -10.31 -8.32
C LYS A 276 1.93 -9.98 -9.63
N PHE A 277 2.47 -9.01 -10.33
CA PHE A 277 2.09 -8.68 -11.70
C PHE A 277 3.07 -9.35 -12.64
N THR A 278 2.57 -10.11 -13.61
CA THR A 278 3.38 -10.72 -14.67
C THR A 278 2.91 -10.12 -15.99
N VAL A 279 3.77 -9.36 -16.66
CA VAL A 279 3.51 -8.79 -17.99
C VAL A 279 4.11 -9.73 -19.02
N LEU A 280 3.27 -10.31 -19.86
CA LEU A 280 3.66 -11.22 -20.93
C LEU A 280 4.17 -10.45 -22.15
N GLN A 281 4.85 -11.14 -23.05
CA GLN A 281 5.44 -10.55 -24.26
C GLN A 281 4.42 -9.87 -25.18
N ASP A 282 3.17 -10.35 -25.18
CA ASP A 282 2.05 -9.78 -25.94
C ASP A 282 1.39 -8.58 -25.23
N GLY A 283 1.94 -8.13 -24.11
CA GLY A 283 1.41 -7.06 -23.28
C GLY A 283 0.34 -7.50 -22.29
N LYS A 284 -0.11 -8.77 -22.31
CA LYS A 284 -1.12 -9.23 -21.36
C LYS A 284 -0.57 -9.27 -19.94
N VAL A 285 -1.33 -8.73 -18.99
CA VAL A 285 -0.97 -8.71 -17.56
C VAL A 285 -1.77 -9.76 -16.80
N ASN A 286 -1.06 -10.58 -16.02
CA ASN A 286 -1.66 -11.49 -15.04
C ASN A 286 -1.32 -11.01 -13.63
N VAL A 287 -2.32 -10.95 -12.75
CA VAL A 287 -2.15 -10.55 -11.35
C VAL A 287 -2.42 -11.74 -10.44
N GLN A 288 -1.49 -12.03 -9.54
CA GLN A 288 -1.59 -13.16 -8.61
C GLN A 288 -1.32 -12.71 -7.17
N PRO A 289 -2.23 -12.98 -6.21
CA PRO A 289 -1.94 -12.86 -4.79
C PRO A 289 -0.90 -13.88 -4.33
N ILE A 290 0.04 -13.44 -3.51
CA ILE A 290 1.03 -14.29 -2.86
C ILE A 290 0.86 -14.13 -1.35
N SER A 291 0.47 -15.22 -0.71
CA SER A 291 0.27 -15.29 0.74
C SER A 291 1.59 -15.09 1.49
N LEU A 292 1.60 -14.15 2.45
CA LEU A 292 2.72 -13.97 3.36
C LEU A 292 2.63 -14.87 4.61
N THR A 293 1.49 -15.51 4.82
CA THR A 293 1.20 -16.33 6.00
C THR A 293 1.13 -17.82 5.69
N GLY A 294 1.08 -18.19 4.40
CA GLY A 294 0.88 -19.56 3.95
C GLY A 294 -0.60 -19.97 3.87
N ASN A 295 -1.53 -19.05 4.14
CA ASN A 295 -2.95 -19.28 3.88
C ASN A 295 -3.20 -19.40 2.37
N ASP A 296 -4.10 -20.29 1.97
CA ASP A 296 -4.52 -20.44 0.58
C ASP A 296 -5.35 -19.22 0.17
N LEU A 297 -4.94 -18.56 -0.93
CA LEU A 297 -5.64 -17.41 -1.47
C LEU A 297 -6.38 -17.80 -2.74
N SER A 298 -7.61 -17.32 -2.86
CA SER A 298 -8.39 -17.40 -4.10
C SER A 298 -7.73 -16.63 -5.24
N ASN A 299 -8.22 -16.84 -6.46
CA ASN A 299 -7.80 -16.04 -7.61
C ASN A 299 -8.12 -14.54 -7.38
N ILE A 300 -7.32 -13.65 -7.95
CA ILE A 300 -7.46 -12.20 -7.79
C ILE A 300 -8.88 -11.71 -8.13
N ASP A 301 -9.50 -12.27 -9.17
CA ASP A 301 -10.83 -11.91 -9.65
C ASP A 301 -11.93 -12.18 -8.59
N THR A 302 -11.64 -12.97 -7.57
CA THR A 302 -12.57 -13.24 -6.47
C THR A 302 -12.72 -12.04 -5.53
N PHE A 303 -11.71 -11.16 -5.43
CA PHE A 303 -11.69 -10.06 -4.46
C PHE A 303 -12.35 -8.77 -4.96
N GLY A 304 -13.44 -8.90 -5.74
CA GLY A 304 -14.19 -7.79 -6.30
C GLY A 304 -15.28 -7.21 -5.40
N ILE A 305 -16.11 -6.36 -5.99
CA ILE A 305 -17.20 -5.64 -5.31
C ILE A 305 -18.12 -6.61 -4.55
N GLU A 306 -18.59 -7.67 -5.21
CA GLU A 306 -19.51 -8.66 -4.60
C GLU A 306 -18.88 -9.35 -3.37
N PHE A 307 -17.58 -9.70 -3.45
CA PHE A 307 -16.88 -10.26 -2.30
C PHE A 307 -16.82 -9.25 -1.15
N TRP A 308 -16.46 -8.00 -1.44
CA TRP A 308 -16.40 -6.95 -0.42
C TRP A 308 -17.77 -6.68 0.20
N GLU A 309 -18.83 -6.61 -0.60
CA GLU A 309 -20.20 -6.46 -0.10
C GLU A 309 -20.56 -7.60 0.85
N ASN A 310 -20.39 -8.85 0.42
CA ASN A 310 -20.69 -10.02 1.26
C ASN A 310 -19.84 -10.05 2.53
N HIS A 311 -18.53 -9.79 2.43
CA HIS A 311 -17.61 -9.82 3.56
C HIS A 311 -18.00 -8.81 4.65
N PHE A 312 -18.33 -7.57 4.27
CA PHE A 312 -18.66 -6.52 5.25
C PHE A 312 -20.14 -6.51 5.66
N LEU A 313 -21.06 -7.02 4.83
CA LEU A 313 -22.45 -7.29 5.25
C LEU A 313 -22.48 -8.35 6.36
N ASP A 314 -21.71 -9.44 6.22
CA ASP A 314 -21.62 -10.47 7.25
C ASP A 314 -21.01 -9.94 8.55
N ILE A 315 -19.96 -9.12 8.50
CA ILE A 315 -19.37 -8.50 9.71
C ILE A 315 -20.39 -7.60 10.42
N SER A 316 -21.25 -6.89 9.69
CA SER A 316 -22.31 -6.06 10.28
C SER A 316 -23.42 -6.88 10.95
N ASN A 317 -23.68 -8.11 10.47
CA ASN A 317 -24.73 -8.98 10.97
C ASN A 317 -24.26 -10.03 12.00
N THR A 318 -22.96 -10.26 12.18
CA THR A 318 -22.42 -11.41 12.94
C THR A 318 -22.02 -11.17 14.39
N GLU A 319 -22.06 -9.94 14.92
CA GLU A 319 -21.95 -9.74 16.38
C GLU A 319 -23.23 -9.13 16.95
N THR A 320 -24.24 -9.99 17.15
CA THR A 320 -25.32 -9.67 18.09
C THR A 320 -24.71 -9.37 19.47
N ILE A 321 -25.35 -8.48 20.23
CA ILE A 321 -24.97 -8.19 21.62
C ILE A 321 -24.85 -9.49 22.43
N SER A 322 -25.67 -10.49 22.14
CA SER A 322 -25.60 -11.83 22.74
C SER A 322 -24.30 -12.57 22.43
N ALA A 323 -23.79 -12.52 21.20
CA ALA A 323 -22.51 -13.15 20.83
C ALA A 323 -21.32 -12.48 21.54
N ARG A 324 -21.35 -11.14 21.68
CA ARG A 324 -20.36 -10.39 22.46
C ARG A 324 -20.37 -10.79 23.93
N ILE A 325 -21.55 -10.86 24.54
CA ILE A 325 -21.73 -11.28 25.93
C ILE A 325 -21.23 -12.72 26.13
N LEU A 326 -21.58 -13.65 25.25
CA LEU A 326 -21.12 -15.04 25.30
C LEU A 326 -19.60 -15.15 25.23
N ARG A 327 -18.94 -14.38 24.37
CA ARG A 327 -17.47 -14.36 24.28
C ARG A 327 -16.82 -13.81 25.54
N ILE A 328 -17.38 -12.74 26.13
CA ILE A 328 -16.89 -12.18 27.40
C ILE A 328 -17.04 -13.20 28.52
N ILE A 329 -18.23 -13.81 28.65
CA ILE A 329 -18.50 -14.84 29.67
C ILE A 329 -17.59 -16.05 29.49
N ASN A 330 -17.29 -16.45 28.25
CA ASN A 330 -16.45 -17.60 27.96
C ASN A 330 -14.94 -17.35 28.05
N ASN A 331 -14.51 -16.09 28.12
CA ASN A 331 -13.10 -15.73 28.26
C ASN A 331 -12.54 -16.20 29.61
N LEU A 332 -11.38 -16.87 29.58
CA LEU A 332 -10.72 -17.43 30.77
C LEU A 332 -10.44 -16.36 31.83
N TYR A 333 -9.94 -15.18 31.44
CA TYR A 333 -9.61 -14.11 32.36
C TYR A 333 -10.85 -13.51 33.02
N PHE A 334 -11.97 -13.42 32.29
CA PHE A 334 -13.24 -12.97 32.85
C PHE A 334 -13.76 -13.95 33.92
N LYS A 335 -13.70 -15.25 33.64
CA LYS A 335 -14.06 -16.31 34.62
C LYS A 335 -13.18 -16.27 35.86
N LEU A 336 -11.86 -16.11 35.68
CA LEU A 336 -10.91 -15.97 36.79
C LEU A 336 -11.19 -14.71 37.63
N GLY A 337 -11.53 -13.59 37.00
CA GLY A 337 -11.91 -12.35 37.69
C GLY A 337 -13.17 -12.50 38.53
N ILE A 338 -14.19 -13.19 38.02
CA ILE A 338 -15.41 -13.52 38.78
C ILE A 338 -15.07 -14.40 39.98
N LEU A 339 -14.29 -15.47 39.79
CA LEU A 339 -13.89 -16.39 40.86
C LEU A 339 -13.13 -15.65 41.97
N PHE A 340 -12.19 -14.79 41.59
CA PHE A 340 -11.42 -13.96 42.51
C PHE A 340 -12.31 -13.02 43.32
N THR A 341 -13.29 -12.36 42.66
CA THR A 341 -14.25 -11.47 43.32
C THR A 341 -15.14 -12.22 44.31
N ILE A 342 -15.63 -13.41 43.94
CA ILE A 342 -16.41 -14.28 44.84
C ILE A 342 -15.57 -14.68 46.07
N CYS A 343 -14.28 -14.98 45.89
CA CYS A 343 -13.39 -15.31 47.00
C CYS A 343 -13.22 -14.13 47.97
N ILE A 344 -13.01 -12.91 47.45
CA ILE A 344 -12.92 -11.69 48.28
C ILE A 344 -14.21 -11.45 49.04
N LEU A 345 -15.36 -11.54 48.37
CA LEU A 345 -16.66 -11.37 49.01
C LEU A 345 -16.93 -12.44 50.08
N GLY A 346 -16.51 -13.69 49.84
CA GLY A 346 -16.58 -14.76 50.83
C GLY A 346 -15.75 -14.47 52.07
N VAL A 347 -14.50 -14.01 51.91
CA VAL A 347 -13.63 -13.60 53.02
C VAL A 347 -14.25 -12.43 53.80
N PHE A 348 -14.77 -11.43 53.09
CA PHE A 348 -15.44 -10.28 53.69
C PHE A 348 -16.71 -10.69 54.47
N PHE A 349 -17.50 -11.62 53.92
CA PHE A 349 -18.69 -12.14 54.59
C PHE A 349 -18.34 -12.94 55.85
N ILE A 350 -17.29 -13.77 55.81
CA ILE A 350 -16.78 -14.49 56.98
C ILE A 350 -16.31 -13.50 58.05
N PHE A 351 -15.62 -12.43 57.65
CA PHE A 351 -15.15 -11.39 58.56
C PHE A 351 -16.33 -10.67 59.26
N ILE A 352 -17.34 -10.23 58.48
CA ILE A 352 -18.57 -9.63 59.02
C ILE A 352 -19.32 -10.60 59.94
N TRP A 353 -19.45 -11.86 59.55
CA TRP A 353 -20.16 -12.87 60.33
C TRP A 353 -19.47 -13.14 61.68
N ARG A 354 -18.12 -13.17 61.71
CA ARG A 354 -17.36 -13.29 62.97
C ARG A 354 -17.50 -12.05 63.84
N TYR A 355 -17.51 -10.85 63.26
CA TYR A 355 -17.68 -9.60 63.99
C TYR A 355 -19.08 -9.41 64.58
N ARG A 356 -20.12 -10.03 64.02
CA ARG A 356 -21.48 -10.03 64.56
C ARG A 356 -21.73 -11.02 65.69
N LYS A 357 -20.78 -11.92 65.97
CA LYS A 357 -20.84 -12.93 67.04
C LYS A 357 -19.97 -12.59 68.27
N LEU A 358 -19.26 -11.47 68.22
CA LEU A 358 -18.64 -10.79 69.36
C LEU A 358 -19.59 -9.67 69.80
#